data_AF-A0A2A5NX56-F1
#
_entry.id   AF-A0A2A5NX56-F1
#
_cell.length_a   1.000
_cell.length_b   1.000
_cell.length_c   1.000
_cell.angle_alpha   90.00
_cell.angle_beta   90.00
_cell.angle_gamma   90.00
#
_symmetry.space_group_name_H-M   'P 1'
#
loop_
_entity.id
_entity.type
_entity.pdbx_description
1 polymer ?
#
loop_
_entity_poly.entity_id
_entity_poly.type
_entity_poly.pdbx_seq_one_letter_code
_entity_poly.pdbx_strand_id
1 'polypeptide(L)'
;MELSEALRRLSEGAPILVYGEGGAGKTTLIAVMLAEEAREGHYVAYAYTGDVGLYRFKRVFEVNAPPRQLALIKIASFWEQDRLVDALYRARGGGLRAIGA
;
A
#
# COMPACT_ATOMS: atom_id res chain seq x y z
N MET A 1 -19.71 8.12 -7.12
CA MET A 1 -18.64 7.11 -7.12
C MET A 1 -17.66 7.56 -6.07
N GLU A 2 -17.53 6.81 -4.99
CA GLU A 2 -16.52 7.08 -3.96
C GLU A 2 -15.12 6.90 -4.56
N LEU A 3 -14.16 7.69 -4.11
CA LEU A 3 -12.78 7.68 -4.62
C LEU A 3 -12.13 6.29 -4.47
N SER A 4 -12.45 5.59 -3.38
CA SER A 4 -12.02 4.22 -3.08
C SER A 4 -12.44 3.23 -4.18
N GLU A 5 -13.71 3.27 -4.58
CA GLU A 5 -14.23 2.39 -5.63
C GLU A 5 -13.59 2.68 -6.99
N ALA A 6 -13.33 3.95 -7.30
CA ALA A 6 -12.63 4.34 -8.53
C ALA A 6 -11.19 3.80 -8.53
N LEU A 7 -10.47 3.94 -7.42
CA LEU A 7 -9.09 3.48 -7.29
C LEU A 7 -8.99 1.95 -7.26
N ARG A 8 -9.97 1.26 -6.67
CA ARG A 8 -10.06 -0.21 -6.73
C ARG A 8 -10.19 -0.69 -8.18
N ARG A 9 -11.13 -0.12 -8.94
CA ARG A 9 -11.31 -0.46 -10.36
C ARG A 9 -10.08 -0.13 -11.21
N LEU A 10 -9.37 0.96 -10.90
CA LEU A 10 -8.11 1.30 -11.58
C LEU A 10 -6.96 0.35 -11.21
N SER A 11 -6.96 -0.21 -9.99
CA SER A 11 -5.90 -1.09 -9.48
C SER A 11 -6.14 -2.58 -9.73
N GLU A 12 -7.33 -2.97 -10.18
CA GLU A 12 -7.69 -4.36 -10.54
C GLU A 12 -6.77 -4.96 -11.62
N GLY A 13 -6.11 -4.14 -12.44
CA GLY A 13 -5.20 -4.61 -13.50
C GLY A 13 -3.80 -4.00 -13.51
N ALA A 14 -3.51 -2.98 -12.70
CA ALA A 14 -2.24 -2.26 -12.79
C ALA A 14 -1.86 -1.53 -11.48
N PRO A 15 -0.55 -1.32 -11.23
CA PRO A 15 -0.11 -0.43 -10.17
C PRO A 15 -0.50 1.02 -10.47
N ILE A 16 -0.94 1.75 -9.44
CA ILE A 16 -1.22 3.19 -9.52
C ILE A 16 -0.05 3.96 -8.93
N LEU A 17 0.50 4.90 -9.69
CA LEU A 17 1.53 5.83 -9.21
C LEU A 17 0.89 7.14 -8.76
N VAL A 18 1.02 7.46 -7.47
CA VAL A 18 0.66 8.77 -6.91
C VAL A 18 1.92 9.60 -6.71
N TYR A 19 2.08 10.69 -7.46
CA TYR A 19 3.26 11.56 -7.43
C TYR A 19 2.90 13.02 -7.12
N GLY A 20 3.88 13.80 -6.65
CA GLY A 20 3.70 15.21 -6.28
C GLY A 20 4.67 15.66 -5.19
N GLU A 21 4.71 16.95 -4.91
CA GLU A 21 5.64 17.57 -3.94
C GLU A 21 5.40 17.12 -2.49
N GLY A 22 6.38 17.39 -1.61
CA GLY A 22 6.22 17.23 -0.17
C GLY A 22 5.01 18.01 0.34
N GLY A 23 4.18 17.40 1.19
CA GLY A 23 2.97 18.05 1.70
C GLY A 23 1.72 17.94 0.81
N ALA A 24 1.83 17.46 -0.44
CA ALA A 24 0.70 17.29 -1.36
C ALA A 24 -0.35 16.22 -0.97
N GLY A 25 -0.31 15.70 0.27
CA GLY A 25 -1.33 14.77 0.78
C GLY A 25 -1.14 13.29 0.41
N LYS A 26 -0.13 12.92 -0.39
CA LYS A 26 0.10 11.53 -0.85
C LYS A 26 0.06 10.47 0.27
N THR A 27 0.83 10.65 1.33
CA THR A 27 0.87 9.71 2.47
C THR A 27 -0.47 9.64 3.20
N THR A 28 -1.19 10.77 3.29
CA THR A 28 -2.54 10.81 3.89
C THR A 28 -3.55 10.07 3.01
N LEU A 29 -3.51 10.27 1.69
CA LEU A 29 -4.36 9.55 0.75
C LEU A 29 -4.17 8.03 0.88
N ILE A 30 -2.92 7.55 0.84
CA ILE A 30 -2.63 6.11 1.00
C ILE A 30 -3.11 5.58 2.36
N ALA A 31 -2.95 6.34 3.45
CA ALA A 31 -3.44 5.93 4.77
C ALA A 31 -4.96 5.78 4.82
N VAL A 32 -5.70 6.72 4.21
CA VAL A 32 -7.17 6.66 4.13
C VAL A 32 -7.61 5.46 3.30
N MET A 33 -7.03 5.28 2.11
CA MET A 33 -7.39 4.15 1.23
C MET A 33 -7.16 2.79 1.90
N LEU A 34 -5.99 2.60 2.52
CA LEU A 34 -5.71 1.34 3.22
C LEU A 34 -6.64 1.14 4.43
N ALA A 35 -7.05 2.21 5.09
CA ALA A 35 -8.00 2.12 6.19
C ALA A 35 -9.40 1.72 5.69
N GLU A 36 -9.85 2.23 4.54
CA GLU A 36 -11.11 1.81 3.92
C GLU A 36 -11.10 0.31 3.61
N GLU A 37 -10.06 -0.19 2.96
CA GLU A 37 -9.88 -1.63 2.69
C GLU A 37 -9.87 -2.46 3.98
N ALA A 38 -9.20 -1.98 5.04
CA ALA A 38 -9.19 -2.64 6.34
C ALA A 38 -10.59 -2.69 6.97
N ARG A 39 -11.37 -1.60 6.89
CA ARG A 39 -12.77 -1.57 7.37
C ARG A 39 -13.65 -2.57 6.64
N GLU A 40 -13.39 -2.83 5.38
CA GLU A 40 -14.07 -3.87 4.58
C GLU A 40 -13.66 -5.31 4.95
N GLY A 41 -12.70 -5.46 5.87
CA GLY A 41 -12.26 -6.77 6.37
C GLY A 41 -10.93 -7.24 5.78
N HIS A 42 -10.34 -6.50 4.84
CA HIS A 42 -9.09 -6.90 4.19
C HIS A 42 -7.88 -6.69 5.10
N TYR A 43 -6.86 -7.54 4.94
CA TYR A 43 -5.54 -7.30 5.50
C TYR A 43 -4.74 -6.43 4.54
N VAL A 44 -4.13 -5.37 5.06
CA VAL A 44 -3.42 -4.37 4.27
C VAL A 44 -1.97 -4.25 4.71
N ALA A 45 -1.08 -3.92 3.77
CA ALA A 45 0.33 -3.70 4.05
C ALA A 45 0.76 -2.32 3.56
N TYR A 46 1.52 -1.60 4.39
CA TYR A 46 2.17 -0.35 4.03
C TYR A 46 3.68 -0.50 4.14
N ALA A 47 4.34 -0.47 2.98
CA ALA A 47 5.79 -0.49 2.87
C ALA A 47 6.34 0.93 2.75
N TYR A 48 7.35 1.27 3.54
CA TYR A 48 7.85 2.64 3.67
C TYR A 48 9.36 2.71 3.83
N THR A 49 9.98 3.74 3.25
CA THR A 49 11.44 3.95 3.29
C THR A 49 11.86 4.95 4.37
N GLY A 50 11.06 5.99 4.64
CA GLY A 50 11.38 7.05 5.60
C GLY A 50 10.42 7.10 6.80
N ASP A 51 10.93 7.45 7.99
CA ASP A 51 10.14 7.47 9.22
C ASP A 51 9.28 8.74 9.39
N VAL A 52 9.66 9.84 8.72
CA VAL A 52 8.98 11.14 8.80
C VAL A 52 7.48 11.03 8.43
N GLY A 53 7.15 10.19 7.45
CA GLY A 53 5.77 9.96 7.01
C GLY A 53 5.01 8.93 7.86
N LEU A 54 5.70 8.06 8.59
CA LEU A 54 5.10 6.89 9.24
C LEU A 54 4.19 7.29 10.40
N TYR A 55 4.61 8.25 11.23
CA TYR A 55 3.80 8.70 12.36
C TYR A 55 2.46 9.27 11.89
N ARG A 56 2.49 10.12 10.85
CA ARG A 56 1.29 10.70 10.26
C ARG A 56 0.42 9.63 9.59
N PHE A 57 1.05 8.67 8.90
CA PHE A 57 0.35 7.54 8.31
C PHE A 57 -0.43 6.74 9.36
N LYS A 58 0.24 6.31 10.44
CA LYS A 58 -0.38 5.53 11.53
C LYS A 58 -1.58 6.26 12.14
N ARG A 59 -1.39 7.53 12.49
CA ARG A 59 -2.47 8.34 13.09
C ARG A 59 -3.69 8.42 12.16
N VAL A 60 -3.48 8.68 10.87
CA VAL A 60 -4.58 8.76 9.90
C VAL A 60 -5.25 7.39 9.75
N PHE A 61 -4.47 6.31 9.65
CA PHE A 61 -5.01 4.96 9.52
C PHE A 61 -5.87 4.57 10.73
N GLU A 62 -5.34 4.73 11.95
CA GLU A 62 -5.97 4.30 13.21
C GLU A 62 -7.26 5.07 13.53
N VAL A 63 -7.38 6.32 13.05
CA VAL A 63 -8.65 7.08 13.15
C VAL A 63 -9.75 6.45 12.29
N ASN A 64 -9.39 5.77 11.20
CA ASN A 64 -10.35 5.28 10.22
C ASN A 64 -10.58 3.76 10.33
N ALA A 65 -9.60 2.97 10.80
CA ALA A 65 -9.65 1.51 10.83
C ALA A 65 -8.92 0.90 12.05
N PRO A 66 -9.30 -0.32 12.47
CA PRO A 66 -8.62 -1.00 13.57
C PRO A 66 -7.19 -1.43 13.17
N PRO A 67 -6.17 -1.22 14.03
CA PRO A 67 -4.76 -1.42 13.68
C PRO A 67 -4.38 -2.89 13.41
N ARG A 68 -5.17 -3.86 13.88
CA ARG A 68 -4.88 -5.30 13.76
C ARG A 68 -4.81 -5.82 12.32
N GLN A 69 -5.34 -5.07 11.36
CA GLN A 69 -5.36 -5.44 9.93
C GLN A 69 -4.21 -4.82 9.13
N LEU A 70 -3.34 -4.03 9.78
CA LEU A 70 -2.25 -3.32 9.13
C LEU A 70 -0.90 -3.97 9.41
N ALA A 71 -0.21 -4.39 8.35
CA ALA A 71 1.21 -4.70 8.37
C ALA A 71 2.04 -3.48 7.97
N LEU A 72 3.03 -3.12 8.79
CA LEU A 72 3.99 -2.05 8.49
C LEU A 72 5.35 -2.65 8.15
N ILE A 73 5.85 -2.35 6.95
CA ILE A 73 7.07 -2.94 6.43
C ILE A 73 8.10 -1.84 6.18
N LYS A 74 9.13 -1.76 7.03
CA LYS A 74 10.25 -0.84 6.80
C LYS A 74 11.12 -1.39 5.67
N ILE A 75 11.40 -0.54 4.68
CA ILE A 75 12.38 -0.79 3.63
C ILE A 75 13.63 0.02 3.99
N ALA A 76 14.72 -0.64 4.36
CA ALA A 76 15.99 -0.02 4.70
C ALA A 76 16.95 0.06 3.50
N SER A 77 16.71 -0.70 2.43
CA SER A 77 17.53 -0.66 1.22
C SER A 77 16.75 -0.94 -0.07
N PHE A 78 17.34 -0.55 -1.20
CA PHE A 78 16.83 -0.89 -2.53
C PHE A 78 16.66 -2.41 -2.71
N TRP A 79 17.62 -3.21 -2.24
CA TRP A 79 17.55 -4.67 -2.34
C TRP A 79 16.39 -5.29 -1.56
N GLU A 80 16.02 -4.69 -0.43
CA GLU A 80 14.85 -5.12 0.34
C GLU A 80 13.55 -4.72 -0.36
N GLN A 81 13.51 -3.53 -0.98
CA GLN A 81 12.38 -3.10 -1.79
C GLN A 81 12.12 -4.08 -2.93
N ASP A 82 13.17 -4.46 -3.65
CA ASP A 82 13.11 -5.38 -4.79
C ASP A 82 12.58 -6.77 -4.37
N ARG A 83 13.17 -7.36 -3.32
CA ARG A 83 12.71 -8.64 -2.77
C ARG A 83 11.27 -8.60 -2.27
N LEU A 84 10.85 -7.48 -1.68
CA LEU A 84 9.47 -7.32 -1.20
C LEU A 84 8.49 -7.33 -2.37
N VAL A 85 8.80 -6.59 -3.45
CA VAL A 85 7.96 -6.57 -4.66
C VAL A 85 7.86 -7.97 -5.25
N ASP A 86 8.98 -8.69 -5.37
CA ASP A 86 9.00 -10.09 -5.83
C ASP A 86 8.16 -11.02 -4.95
N ALA A 87 8.26 -10.89 -3.62
CA ALA A 87 7.48 -11.69 -2.69
C ALA A 87 5.98 -11.44 -2.81
N LEU A 88 5.57 -10.16 -2.93
CA LEU A 88 4.18 -9.77 -3.15
C LEU A 88 3.64 -10.30 -4.48
N TYR A 89 4.45 -10.24 -5.53
CA TYR A 89 4.10 -10.78 -6.84
C TYR A 89 3.86 -12.29 -6.80
N ARG A 90 4.72 -13.04 -6.10
CA ARG A 90 4.57 -14.49 -5.90
C ARG A 90 3.33 -14.82 -5.06
N ALA A 91 3.09 -14.07 -3.98
CA ALA A 91 1.97 -14.28 -3.07
C ALA A 91 0.59 -14.03 -3.73
N ARG A 92 0.51 -13.14 -4.71
CA ARG A 92 -0.72 -12.86 -5.48
C ARG A 92 -1.07 -13.93 -6.52
N GLY A 93 -0.36 -15.07 -6.54
CA GLY A 93 -0.64 -16.19 -7.46
C GLY A 93 0.00 -16.07 -8.84
N GLY A 94 0.99 -15.18 -9.03
CA GLY A 94 1.92 -15.17 -10.17
C GLY A 94 1.28 -15.05 -11.56
N GLY A 95 1.17 -13.82 -12.07
CA GLY A 95 0.54 -13.57 -13.37
C GLY A 95 1.30 -12.64 -14.30
N LEU A 96 2.32 -13.16 -14.99
CA LEU A 96 2.77 -12.84 -16.35
C LEU A 96 3.58 -14.05 -16.87
N ARG A 97 3.05 -15.28 -16.65
CA ARG A 97 3.57 -16.56 -17.18
C ARG A 97 5.10 -16.71 -17.24
N ALA A 98 5.86 -16.38 -16.19
CA ALA A 98 7.30 -16.57 -16.22
C ALA A 98 7.92 -16.45 -14.83
N ILE A 99 8.39 -17.56 -14.28
CA ILE A 99 9.83 -17.78 -14.46
C ILE A 99 9.84 -18.98 -15.42
N GLY A 100 10.03 -18.69 -16.71
CA GLY A 100 9.87 -19.68 -17.78
C GLY A 100 10.97 -20.73 -17.74
N ALA A 101 10.63 -21.92 -18.24
CA ALA A 101 11.52 -23.06 -18.49
C ALA A 101 12.14 -23.74 -17.25
#